data_AF-A0A1Q3N7F0-F1
#
_entry.id   AF-A0A1Q3N7F0-F1
#
_cell.length_a   1.000
_cell.length_b   1.000
_cell.length_c   1.000
_cell.angle_alpha   90.00
_cell.angle_beta   90.00
_cell.angle_gamma   90.00
#
_symmetry.space_group_name_H-M   'P 1'
#
loop_
_entity.id
_entity.type
_entity.pdbx_description
1 polymer ?
#
loop_
_entity_poly.entity_id
_entity_poly.type
_entity_poly.pdbx_seq_one_letter_code
_entity_poly.pdbx_strand_id
1 'polypeptide(L)'
;MINENDSSQNPLENQGKIMFSDDKNLMNISQYLKDVQQSHKRSIPPLDQWHPKHCGKMDLKVKANGEWWHEGQLIKRQALLDLFTKVLWKEEGKFYLKTPVEQIEIEVEDEPLLINHVDQIEIDGKSYLQVSTTNQDVVIVDETHPIFMREYAGELRPYVHIRFGINALIQR
;
A
#
# COMPACT_ATOMS: atom_id res chain seq x y z
N MET A 1 31.92 30.34 52.29
CA MET A 1 30.53 29.88 52.41
C MET A 1 30.08 29.38 51.05
N ILE A 2 29.25 28.35 51.08
CA ILE A 2 28.91 27.35 50.05
C ILE A 2 27.74 27.82 49.16
N ASN A 3 27.77 27.44 47.87
CA ASN A 3 26.71 26.85 47.02
C ASN A 3 27.03 27.23 45.56
N GLU A 4 27.40 26.33 44.64
CA GLU A 4 26.65 25.18 44.09
C GLU A 4 25.24 25.56 43.64
N ASN A 5 25.07 25.75 42.33
CA ASN A 5 24.06 25.04 41.55
C ASN A 5 24.33 25.14 40.05
N ASP A 6 24.77 24.00 39.54
CA ASP A 6 24.67 23.50 38.18
C ASP A 6 23.22 23.52 37.68
N SER A 7 23.02 23.75 36.39
CA SER A 7 21.88 23.24 35.59
C SER A 7 22.16 23.51 34.12
N SER A 8 23.03 22.67 33.57
CA SER A 8 23.13 22.43 32.14
C SER A 8 21.78 21.91 31.60
N GLN A 9 21.09 22.70 30.77
CA GLN A 9 19.89 22.23 30.08
C GLN A 9 20.28 21.24 28.97
N ASN A 10 19.86 19.99 29.16
CA ASN A 10 20.10 18.85 28.28
C ASN A 10 19.00 18.79 27.20
N PRO A 11 19.30 18.74 25.89
CA PRO A 11 18.28 18.59 24.85
C PRO A 11 18.11 17.12 24.44
N LEU A 12 17.37 16.33 25.23
CA LEU A 12 17.07 14.92 24.90
C LEU A 12 15.65 14.52 25.39
N GLU A 13 14.59 15.09 24.83
CA GLU A 13 13.21 14.66 25.15
C GLU A 13 12.23 14.67 23.96
N ASN A 14 12.69 14.42 22.72
CA ASN A 14 11.76 14.37 21.57
C ASN A 14 11.81 13.09 20.71
N GLN A 15 12.43 12.01 21.21
CA GLN A 15 12.55 10.74 20.45
C GLN A 15 11.48 9.70 20.81
N GLY A 16 10.70 9.88 21.88
CA GLY A 16 9.75 8.85 22.37
C GLY A 16 8.31 8.93 21.83
N LYS A 17 7.88 10.03 21.20
CA LYS A 17 6.48 10.22 20.77
C LYS A 17 6.15 9.68 19.37
N ILE A 18 7.15 9.56 18.50
CA ILE A 18 6.95 9.17 17.10
C ILE A 18 6.73 7.65 16.99
N MET A 19 7.49 6.87 17.76
CA MET A 19 7.54 5.40 17.70
C MET A 19 6.24 4.67 18.14
N PHE A 20 5.38 5.30 18.96
CA PHE A 20 4.12 4.67 19.40
C PHE A 20 2.91 5.01 18.52
N SER A 21 3.02 6.06 17.70
CA SER A 21 1.88 6.55 16.91
C SER A 21 1.67 5.70 15.66
N ASP A 22 2.75 5.30 14.99
CA ASP A 22 2.70 4.60 13.71
C ASP A 22 2.23 3.16 13.86
N ASP A 23 2.73 2.43 14.86
CA ASP A 23 2.21 1.10 15.23
C ASP A 23 0.71 1.12 15.59
N LYS A 24 0.25 2.18 16.26
CA LYS A 24 -1.15 2.35 16.61
C LYS A 24 -2.00 2.62 15.35
N ASN A 25 -1.51 3.44 14.43
CA ASN A 25 -2.16 3.67 13.14
C ASN A 25 -2.25 2.38 12.33
N LEU A 26 -1.16 1.63 12.22
CA LEU A 26 -1.10 0.33 11.56
C LEU A 26 -2.15 -0.63 12.13
N MET A 27 -2.23 -0.74 13.46
CA MET A 27 -3.16 -1.64 14.13
C MET A 27 -4.61 -1.18 14.00
N ASN A 28 -4.88 0.13 14.02
CA ASN A 28 -6.22 0.68 13.81
C ASN A 28 -6.74 0.39 12.40
N ILE A 29 -5.93 0.65 11.36
CA ILE A 29 -6.26 0.31 9.97
C ILE A 29 -6.51 -1.19 9.83
N SER A 30 -5.64 -1.99 10.46
CA SER A 30 -5.74 -3.44 10.42
C SER A 30 -7.03 -3.96 11.06
N GLN A 31 -7.42 -3.37 12.19
CA GLN A 31 -8.64 -3.75 12.88
C GLN A 31 -9.86 -3.33 12.07
N TYR A 32 -9.89 -2.09 11.59
CA TYR A 32 -10.98 -1.57 10.78
C TYR A 32 -11.26 -2.43 9.55
N LEU A 33 -10.20 -2.79 8.81
CA LEU A 33 -10.39 -3.56 7.58
C LEU A 33 -10.83 -5.00 7.82
N LYS A 34 -10.48 -5.60 8.97
CA LYS A 34 -11.08 -6.88 9.38
C LYS A 34 -12.59 -6.75 9.58
N ASP A 35 -13.05 -5.68 10.21
CA ASP A 35 -14.48 -5.45 10.48
C ASP A 35 -15.26 -5.18 9.17
N VAL A 36 -14.64 -4.49 8.20
CA VAL A 36 -15.23 -4.29 6.86
C VAL A 36 -15.34 -5.59 6.07
N GLN A 37 -14.30 -6.44 6.09
CA GLN A 37 -14.31 -7.71 5.37
C GLN A 37 -15.36 -8.69 5.94
N GLN A 38 -15.64 -8.62 7.24
CA GLN A 38 -16.72 -9.43 7.85
C GLN A 38 -18.12 -8.95 7.45
N SER A 39 -18.28 -7.66 7.13
CA SER A 39 -19.58 -7.07 6.78
C SER A 39 -19.85 -7.01 5.27
N HIS A 40 -18.82 -7.01 4.43
CA HIS A 40 -18.94 -6.88 2.98
C HIS A 40 -18.44 -8.14 2.25
N LYS A 41 -19.27 -8.72 1.37
CA LYS A 41 -18.89 -9.84 0.47
C LYS A 41 -17.88 -9.45 -0.64
N ARG A 42 -17.43 -8.19 -0.70
CA ARG A 42 -16.53 -7.68 -1.74
C ARG A 42 -15.08 -7.75 -1.26
N SER A 43 -14.19 -8.29 -2.09
CA SER A 43 -12.76 -8.39 -1.76
C SER A 43 -12.12 -7.00 -1.58
N ILE A 44 -12.56 -6.01 -2.37
CA ILE A 44 -12.09 -4.61 -2.32
C ILE A 44 -13.21 -3.69 -1.78
N PRO A 45 -12.96 -2.85 -0.76
CA PRO A 45 -13.92 -1.86 -0.27
C PRO A 45 -14.12 -0.68 -1.26
N PRO A 46 -15.23 0.07 -1.17
CA PRO A 46 -15.53 1.18 -2.08
C PRO A 46 -14.72 2.44 -1.73
N LEU A 47 -13.41 2.41 -2.03
CA LEU A 47 -12.46 3.48 -1.67
C LEU A 47 -12.80 4.84 -2.29
N ASP A 48 -13.43 4.84 -3.46
CA ASP A 48 -13.91 6.01 -4.19
C ASP A 48 -14.98 6.79 -3.40
N GLN A 49 -15.76 6.11 -2.57
CA GLN A 49 -16.82 6.72 -1.75
C GLN A 49 -16.31 7.29 -0.43
N TRP A 50 -15.05 7.03 -0.08
CA TRP A 50 -14.46 7.50 1.16
C TRP A 50 -13.86 8.89 0.95
N HIS A 51 -14.27 9.82 1.80
CA HIS A 51 -13.73 11.18 1.85
C HIS A 51 -13.17 11.44 3.26
N PRO A 52 -12.02 10.83 3.59
CA PRO A 52 -11.42 10.95 4.91
C PRO A 52 -11.07 12.40 5.21
N LYS A 53 -11.26 12.80 6.47
CA LYS A 53 -10.99 14.17 6.93
C LYS A 53 -9.57 14.32 7.48
N HIS A 54 -8.92 13.21 7.81
CA HIS A 54 -7.59 13.20 8.39
C HIS A 54 -6.60 12.63 7.39
N CYS A 55 -5.54 13.40 7.13
CA CYS A 55 -4.42 12.99 6.31
C CYS A 55 -3.19 12.81 7.20
N GLY A 56 -2.56 11.64 7.11
CA GLY A 56 -1.35 11.31 7.86
C GLY A 56 -0.23 10.82 6.94
N LYS A 57 0.95 10.61 7.52
CA LYS A 57 2.07 9.87 6.90
C LYS A 57 2.53 8.82 7.91
N MET A 58 2.87 7.63 7.42
CA MET A 58 3.42 6.53 8.22
C MET A 58 4.74 6.09 7.63
N ASP A 59 5.69 5.61 8.45
CA ASP A 59 6.92 4.97 7.97
C ASP A 59 6.63 3.56 7.44
N LEU A 60 5.85 3.51 6.35
CA LEU A 60 5.56 2.30 5.60
C LEU A 60 6.13 2.44 4.19
N LYS A 61 6.99 1.50 3.82
CA LYS A 61 7.67 1.47 2.53
C LYS A 61 7.40 0.17 1.79
N VAL A 62 6.92 0.29 0.56
CA VAL A 62 6.83 -0.82 -0.39
C VAL A 62 8.03 -0.75 -1.34
N LYS A 63 8.88 -1.76 -1.26
CA LYS A 63 10.07 -1.91 -2.09
C LYS A 63 9.69 -2.34 -3.51
N ALA A 64 10.56 -2.05 -4.48
CA ALA A 64 10.32 -2.43 -5.88
C ALA A 64 10.25 -3.95 -6.10
N ASN A 65 10.73 -4.76 -5.15
CA ASN A 65 10.61 -6.22 -5.14
C ASN A 65 9.28 -6.72 -4.49
N GLY A 66 8.40 -5.81 -4.07
CA GLY A 66 7.13 -6.11 -3.41
C GLY A 66 7.20 -6.35 -1.90
N GLU A 67 8.38 -6.19 -1.28
CA GLU A 67 8.49 -6.29 0.17
C GLU A 67 7.92 -5.04 0.87
N TRP A 68 7.20 -5.26 1.96
CA TRP A 68 6.65 -4.18 2.78
C TRP A 68 7.45 -4.05 4.07
N TRP A 69 7.92 -2.84 4.33
CA TRP A 69 8.73 -2.49 5.49
C TRP A 69 8.00 -1.44 6.32
N HIS A 70 7.90 -1.66 7.63
CA HIS A 70 7.35 -0.71 8.57
C HIS A 70 8.37 -0.42 9.65
N GLU A 71 8.71 0.85 9.86
CA GLU A 71 9.72 1.30 10.83
C GLU A 71 11.06 0.51 10.71
N GLY A 72 11.49 0.25 9.47
CA GLY A 72 12.70 -0.51 9.18
C GLY A 72 12.61 -2.02 9.42
N GLN A 73 11.42 -2.56 9.71
CA GLN A 73 11.20 -4.00 9.86
C GLN A 73 10.36 -4.57 8.72
N LEU A 74 10.78 -5.72 8.19
CA LEU A 74 10.05 -6.45 7.14
C LEU A 74 8.73 -7.03 7.70
N ILE A 75 7.61 -6.66 7.09
CA ILE A 75 6.30 -7.25 7.37
C ILE A 75 6.19 -8.61 6.66
N LYS A 76 6.14 -9.69 7.44
CA LYS A 76 5.99 -11.07 6.93
C LYS A 76 4.56 -11.63 7.00
N ARG A 77 3.63 -10.89 7.63
CA ARG A 77 2.28 -11.39 7.90
C ARG A 77 1.42 -11.23 6.64
N GLN A 78 1.23 -12.29 5.88
CA GLN A 78 0.48 -12.24 4.61
C GLN A 78 -0.92 -11.63 4.76
N ALA A 79 -1.67 -12.04 5.80
CA ALA A 79 -3.00 -11.49 6.05
C ALA A 79 -3.03 -9.97 6.30
N LEU A 80 -1.92 -9.39 6.77
CA LEU A 80 -1.76 -7.95 6.95
C LEU A 80 -1.43 -7.26 5.61
N LEU A 81 -0.56 -7.88 4.81
CA LEU A 81 -0.23 -7.38 3.47
C LEU A 81 -1.47 -7.37 2.57
N ASP A 82 -2.23 -8.46 2.55
CA ASP A 82 -3.48 -8.59 1.80
C ASP A 82 -4.52 -7.54 2.22
N LEU A 83 -4.43 -7.06 3.46
CA LEU A 83 -5.31 -6.05 3.98
C LEU A 83 -4.93 -4.66 3.46
N PHE A 84 -3.65 -4.33 3.49
CA PHE A 84 -3.15 -3.06 2.98
C PHE A 84 -3.33 -2.92 1.48
N THR A 85 -3.13 -3.99 0.72
CA THR A 85 -3.33 -3.97 -0.73
C THR A 85 -4.78 -3.71 -1.15
N LYS A 86 -5.75 -4.05 -0.29
CA LYS A 86 -7.18 -3.75 -0.51
C LYS A 86 -7.52 -2.27 -0.37
N VAL A 87 -6.72 -1.50 0.37
CA VAL A 87 -6.96 -0.08 0.63
C VAL A 87 -5.97 0.86 -0.05
N LEU A 88 -5.17 0.33 -0.98
CA LEU A 88 -4.27 1.15 -1.76
C LEU A 88 -5.04 2.15 -2.63
N TRP A 89 -4.59 3.38 -2.59
CA TRP A 89 -5.09 4.49 -3.37
C TRP A 89 -3.93 5.27 -3.95
N LYS A 90 -3.99 5.61 -5.24
CA LYS A 90 -3.01 6.49 -5.87
C LYS A 90 -3.67 7.76 -6.35
N GLU A 91 -3.08 8.89 -5.97
CA GLU A 91 -3.54 10.21 -6.36
C GLU A 91 -2.33 11.11 -6.55
N GLU A 92 -2.30 11.84 -7.66
CA GLU A 92 -1.22 12.79 -7.99
C GLU A 92 0.21 12.19 -7.91
N GLY A 93 0.35 10.90 -8.23
CA GLY A 93 1.62 10.19 -8.20
C GLY A 93 2.07 9.71 -6.81
N LYS A 94 1.30 9.99 -5.76
CA LYS A 94 1.52 9.51 -4.40
C LYS A 94 0.63 8.32 -4.07
N PHE A 95 1.07 7.52 -3.11
CA PHE A 95 0.38 6.32 -2.66
C PHE A 95 -0.11 6.47 -1.24
N TYR A 96 -1.30 5.94 -0.98
CA TYR A 96 -1.98 6.04 0.29
C TYR A 96 -2.62 4.72 0.70
N LEU A 97 -2.73 4.50 2.00
CA LEU A 97 -3.71 3.59 2.58
C LEU A 97 -4.95 4.40 2.93
N LYS A 98 -6.07 4.10 2.28
CA LYS A 98 -7.31 4.84 2.46
C LYS A 98 -8.30 4.06 3.31
N THR A 99 -8.81 4.69 4.35
CA THR A 99 -9.92 4.22 5.19
C THR A 99 -11.01 5.30 5.21
N PRO A 100 -12.23 5.05 5.75
CA PRO A 100 -13.25 6.10 5.80
C PRO A 100 -12.86 7.30 6.64
N VAL A 101 -11.99 7.09 7.63
CA VAL A 101 -11.61 8.12 8.61
C VAL A 101 -10.27 8.76 8.26
N GLU A 102 -9.34 7.99 7.69
CA GLU A 102 -7.95 8.38 7.49
C GLU A 102 -7.46 8.06 6.08
N GLN A 103 -6.61 8.93 5.55
CA GLN A 103 -5.80 8.71 4.35
C GLN A 103 -4.33 8.88 4.74
N ILE A 104 -3.57 7.80 4.67
CA ILE A 104 -2.20 7.76 5.19
C ILE A 104 -1.24 7.58 4.02
N GLU A 105 -0.38 8.57 3.80
CA GLU A 105 0.66 8.52 2.77
C GLU A 105 1.70 7.46 3.13
N ILE A 106 2.09 6.66 2.13
CA ILE A 106 3.11 5.62 2.22
C ILE A 106 4.14 5.81 1.11
N GLU A 107 5.34 5.26 1.31
CA GLU A 107 6.40 5.32 0.30
C GLU A 107 6.36 4.07 -0.57
N VAL A 108 6.34 4.23 -1.89
CA VAL A 108 6.40 3.12 -2.84
C VAL A 108 7.52 3.40 -3.82
N GLU A 109 8.45 2.45 -3.96
CA GLU A 109 9.60 2.62 -4.84
C GLU A 109 9.21 2.57 -6.33
N ASP A 110 8.40 1.58 -6.75
CA ASP A 110 7.97 1.40 -8.15
C ASP A 110 6.43 1.28 -8.26
N GLU A 111 5.90 0.10 -7.99
CA GLU A 111 4.46 -0.15 -7.83
C GLU A 111 4.22 -1.12 -6.67
N PRO A 112 3.09 -1.00 -5.95
CA PRO A 112 2.86 -1.77 -4.73
C PRO A 112 2.32 -3.18 -5.00
N LEU A 113 1.88 -3.47 -6.23
CA LEU A 113 1.31 -4.76 -6.63
C LEU A 113 2.21 -5.43 -7.67
N LEU A 114 2.27 -6.76 -7.60
CA LEU A 114 3.05 -7.60 -8.49
C LEU A 114 2.15 -8.64 -9.14
N ILE A 115 2.25 -8.78 -10.46
CA ILE A 115 1.63 -9.87 -11.22
C ILE A 115 2.58 -11.05 -11.23
N ASN A 116 2.10 -12.18 -10.73
CA ASN A 116 2.84 -13.43 -10.64
C ASN A 116 2.29 -14.52 -11.56
N HIS A 117 1.10 -14.32 -12.14
CA HIS A 117 0.46 -15.32 -12.98
C HIS A 117 -0.28 -14.66 -14.14
N VAL A 118 -0.19 -15.28 -15.32
CA VAL A 118 -0.87 -14.86 -16.55
C VAL A 118 -1.49 -16.08 -17.21
N ASP A 119 -2.81 -16.05 -17.40
CA ASP A 119 -3.57 -17.08 -18.09
C ASP A 119 -4.13 -16.55 -19.40
N GLN A 120 -4.27 -17.43 -20.38
CA GLN A 120 -5.11 -17.19 -21.55
C GLN A 120 -6.49 -17.78 -21.30
N ILE A 121 -7.53 -16.95 -21.35
CA ILE A 121 -8.92 -17.37 -21.16
C ILE A 121 -9.72 -17.14 -22.44
N GLU A 122 -10.86 -17.79 -22.56
CA GLU A 122 -11.80 -17.61 -23.66
C GLU A 122 -13.14 -17.11 -23.12
N ILE A 123 -13.63 -15.99 -23.65
CA ILE A 123 -14.93 -15.42 -23.32
C ILE A 123 -15.63 -15.12 -24.65
N ASP A 124 -16.83 -15.66 -24.85
CA ASP A 124 -17.63 -15.46 -26.05
C ASP A 124 -16.89 -15.77 -27.37
N GLY A 125 -16.07 -16.84 -27.38
CA GLY A 125 -15.30 -17.25 -28.57
C GLY A 125 -14.09 -16.37 -28.88
N LYS A 126 -13.75 -15.43 -27.99
CA LYS A 126 -12.57 -14.56 -28.09
C LYS A 126 -11.58 -14.88 -26.97
N SER A 127 -10.30 -14.83 -27.31
CA SER A 127 -9.24 -15.07 -26.34
C SER A 127 -8.79 -13.77 -25.67
N TYR A 128 -8.60 -13.82 -24.36
CA TYR A 128 -8.12 -12.72 -23.53
C TYR A 128 -6.97 -13.16 -22.64
N LEU A 129 -6.15 -12.21 -22.20
CA LEU A 129 -5.19 -12.42 -21.14
C LEU A 129 -5.84 -12.04 -19.80
N GLN A 130 -5.77 -12.95 -18.84
CA GLN A 130 -6.12 -12.71 -17.45
C GLN A 130 -4.83 -12.69 -16.64
N VAL A 131 -4.62 -11.63 -15.86
CA VAL A 131 -3.47 -11.53 -14.96
C VAL A 131 -3.94 -11.62 -13.52
N SER A 132 -3.13 -12.26 -12.69
CA SER A 132 -3.37 -12.34 -11.25
C SER A 132 -2.20 -11.74 -10.48
N THR A 133 -2.50 -10.97 -9.43
CA THR A 133 -1.48 -10.42 -8.53
C THR A 133 -1.18 -11.37 -7.38
N THR A 134 -0.01 -11.19 -6.75
CA THR A 134 0.36 -11.93 -5.52
C THR A 134 -0.68 -11.79 -4.40
N ASN A 135 -1.44 -10.69 -4.41
CA ASN A 135 -2.49 -10.40 -3.44
C ASN A 135 -3.90 -10.71 -3.96
N GLN A 136 -4.00 -11.61 -4.95
CA GLN A 136 -5.24 -12.22 -5.44
C GLN A 136 -6.20 -11.26 -6.17
N ASP A 137 -5.70 -10.14 -6.69
CA ASP A 137 -6.45 -9.39 -7.69
C ASP A 137 -6.40 -10.14 -9.01
N VAL A 138 -7.54 -10.22 -9.69
CA VAL A 138 -7.67 -10.87 -11.00
C VAL A 138 -8.30 -9.86 -11.94
N VAL A 139 -7.59 -9.51 -13.02
CA VAL A 139 -8.07 -8.58 -14.04
C VAL A 139 -7.87 -9.15 -15.44
N ILE A 140 -8.78 -8.80 -16.34
CA ILE A 140 -8.66 -9.11 -17.76
C ILE A 140 -7.98 -7.91 -18.42
N VAL A 141 -6.95 -8.17 -19.21
CA VAL A 141 -6.25 -7.14 -19.96
C VAL A 141 -7.16 -6.64 -21.09
N ASP A 142 -7.57 -5.40 -20.98
CA ASP A 142 -8.47 -4.70 -21.90
C ASP A 142 -8.16 -3.19 -21.94
N GLU A 143 -9.07 -2.39 -22.50
CA GLU A 143 -8.93 -0.93 -22.55
C GLU A 143 -8.92 -0.27 -21.16
N THR A 144 -9.53 -0.89 -20.15
CA THR A 144 -9.56 -0.40 -18.77
C THR A 144 -8.30 -0.83 -18.01
N HIS A 145 -7.77 -2.01 -18.31
CA HIS A 145 -6.57 -2.57 -17.69
C HIS A 145 -5.44 -2.76 -18.74
N PRO A 146 -4.95 -1.68 -19.37
CA PRO A 146 -3.96 -1.79 -20.43
C PRO A 146 -2.61 -2.26 -19.88
N ILE A 147 -1.90 -3.05 -20.68
CA ILE A 147 -0.47 -3.29 -20.50
C ILE A 147 0.30 -2.08 -21.07
N PHE A 148 1.25 -1.56 -20.31
CA PHE A 148 2.13 -0.49 -20.77
C PHE A 148 3.57 -0.70 -20.27
N MET A 149 4.53 -0.07 -20.97
CA MET A 149 5.93 -0.11 -20.62
C MET A 149 6.34 1.21 -19.97
N ARG A 150 7.10 1.15 -18.87
CA ARG A 150 7.68 2.34 -18.21
C ARG A 150 9.10 2.03 -17.77
N GLU A 151 9.97 3.04 -17.86
CA GLU A 151 11.34 2.92 -17.35
C GLU A 151 11.35 3.08 -15.83
N TYR A 152 12.05 2.18 -15.14
CA TYR A 152 12.35 2.28 -13.72
C TYR A 152 13.79 1.83 -13.48
N ALA A 153 14.57 2.67 -12.80
CA ALA A 153 16.00 2.41 -12.51
C ALA A 153 16.83 2.03 -13.76
N GLY A 154 16.57 2.68 -14.91
CA GLY A 154 17.28 2.44 -16.17
C GLY A 154 16.82 1.19 -16.93
N GLU A 155 15.74 0.55 -16.50
CA GLU A 155 15.21 -0.66 -17.10
C GLU A 155 13.75 -0.46 -17.54
N LEU A 156 13.44 -0.86 -18.78
CA LEU A 156 12.08 -0.85 -19.27
C LEU A 156 11.30 -2.07 -18.73
N ARG A 157 10.22 -1.80 -17.99
CA ARG A 157 9.41 -2.82 -17.31
C ARG A 157 7.94 -2.79 -17.76
N PRO A 158 7.27 -3.96 -17.84
CA PRO A 158 5.85 -4.06 -18.16
C PRO A 158 4.95 -3.93 -16.92
N TYR A 159 3.89 -3.13 -17.05
CA TYR A 159 2.90 -2.91 -16.00
C TYR A 159 1.49 -3.09 -16.54
N VAL A 160 0.54 -3.39 -15.64
CA VAL A 160 -0.90 -3.42 -15.94
C VAL A 160 -1.61 -2.49 -14.98
N HIS A 161 -2.51 -1.65 -15.50
CA HIS A 161 -3.41 -0.89 -14.63
C HIS A 161 -4.36 -1.85 -13.90
N ILE A 162 -4.54 -1.70 -12.59
CA ILE A 162 -5.42 -2.59 -11.80
C ILE A 162 -6.66 -1.87 -11.30
N ARG A 163 -6.49 -0.82 -10.48
CA ARG A 163 -7.61 -0.06 -9.89
C ARG A 163 -7.11 1.22 -9.23
N PHE A 164 -7.97 2.22 -9.08
CA PHE A 164 -7.70 3.42 -8.24
C PHE A 164 -6.33 4.08 -8.49
N GLY A 165 -5.92 4.15 -9.76
CA GLY A 165 -4.60 4.67 -10.17
C GLY A 165 -3.42 3.72 -9.92
N ILE A 166 -3.61 2.61 -9.21
CA ILE A 166 -2.61 1.60 -8.90
C ILE A 166 -2.35 0.73 -10.12
N ASN A 167 -1.08 0.52 -10.42
CA ASN A 167 -0.64 -0.44 -11.42
C ASN A 167 0.05 -1.62 -10.72
N ALA A 168 0.17 -2.73 -11.41
CA ALA A 168 0.98 -3.87 -10.98
C ALA A 168 2.13 -4.10 -11.96
N LEU A 169 3.32 -4.36 -11.43
CA LEU A 169 4.48 -4.78 -12.22
C LEU A 169 4.33 -6.25 -12.61
N ILE A 170 4.51 -6.59 -13.88
CA ILE A 170 4.60 -7.98 -14.32
C ILE A 170 6.00 -8.49 -13.99
N GLN A 171 6.07 -9.45 -13.05
CA GLN A 171 7.32 -10.07 -12.68
C GLN A 171 7.85 -10.93 -13.85
N ARG A 172 9.17 -11.03 -13.94
CA ARG A 172 9.87 -11.84 -14.93
C ARG A 172 10.07 -13.27 -14.45
#